data_AF-A0A6S7B5C9-F1
#
_entry.id   AF-A0A6S7B5C9-F1
#
_cell.length_a   1.000
_cell.length_b   1.000
_cell.length_c   1.000
_cell.angle_alpha   90.00
_cell.angle_beta   90.00
_cell.angle_gamma   90.00
#
_symmetry.space_group_name_H-M   'P 1'
#
loop_
_entity.id
_entity.type
_entity.pdbx_description
1 polymer ?
#
loop_
_entity_poly.entity_id
_entity_poly.type
_entity_poly.pdbx_seq_one_letter_code
_entity_poly.pdbx_strand_id
1 'polypeptide(L)'
;MGLALKLNLETPGTGLQLQLVAAGNGLGLVPLPLLRASAHADALDIVSLSDFKPLIDIWLVRPRVLGKLQQPVERFGAAIERQFKDTRRQRAA
;
A
#
# COMPACT_ATOMS: atom_id res chain seq x y z
N MET A 1 -6.01 7.21 26.23
CA MET A 1 -5.67 8.31 25.29
C MET A 1 -4.46 7.87 24.49
N GLY A 2 -4.35 8.28 23.22
CA GLY A 2 -3.26 7.84 22.31
C GLY A 2 -1.89 8.42 22.66
N LEU A 3 -0.83 7.84 22.09
CA LEU A 3 0.55 8.31 22.24
C LEU A 3 0.81 9.55 21.38
N ALA A 4 1.38 10.60 21.95
CA ALA A 4 1.78 11.79 21.19
C ALA A 4 3.07 11.52 20.42
N LEU A 5 2.96 11.33 19.11
CA LEU A 5 4.09 11.19 18.20
C LEU A 5 4.45 12.54 17.58
N LYS A 6 5.74 12.88 17.55
CA LYS A 6 6.23 14.06 16.84
C LYS A 6 6.30 13.77 15.35
N LEU A 7 5.55 14.53 14.55
CA LEU A 7 5.69 14.51 13.10
C LEU A 7 7.04 15.15 12.73
N ASN A 8 7.95 14.37 12.15
CA ASN A 8 9.26 14.89 11.73
C ASN A 8 9.19 15.55 10.35
N LEU A 9 8.50 14.90 9.40
CA LEU A 9 8.42 15.31 8.01
C LEU A 9 7.24 14.62 7.30
N GLU A 10 6.63 15.32 6.34
CA GLU A 10 5.72 14.72 5.36
C GLU A 10 6.45 14.55 4.04
N THR A 11 6.18 13.44 3.35
CA THR A 11 6.81 13.14 2.06
C THR A 11 5.73 12.92 1.00
N PRO A 12 5.98 13.33 -0.26
CA PRO A 12 5.03 13.16 -1.34
C PRO A 12 4.92 11.71 -1.84
N GLY A 13 5.78 10.79 -1.39
CA GLY A 13 5.76 9.40 -1.86
C GLY A 13 6.57 8.44 -1.00
N THR A 14 6.16 7.17 -1.04
CA THR A 14 6.73 6.08 -0.23
C THR A 14 8.21 5.85 -0.46
N GLY A 15 8.72 6.02 -1.70
CA GLY A 15 10.14 5.82 -1.99
C GLY A 15 11.04 6.75 -1.16
N LEU A 16 10.76 8.05 -1.20
CA LEU A 16 11.50 9.05 -0.42
C LEU A 16 11.34 8.81 1.09
N GLN A 17 10.14 8.45 1.54
CA GLN A 17 9.89 8.11 2.94
C GLN A 17 10.82 6.98 3.41
N LEU A 18 10.90 5.88 2.64
CA LEU A 18 11.74 4.73 2.99
C LEU A 18 13.23 5.06 2.96
N GLN A 19 13.67 5.87 1.99
CA GLN A 19 15.04 6.37 1.95
C GLN A 19 15.40 7.17 3.21
N LEU A 20 14.50 8.06 3.66
CA LEU A 20 14.74 8.89 4.85
C LEU A 20 14.77 8.07 6.13
N VAL A 21 13.92 7.05 6.25
CA VAL A 21 13.95 6.09 7.38
C VAL A 21 15.26 5.31 7.37
N ALA A 22 15.68 4.80 6.21
CA ALA A 22 16.96 4.09 6.07
C ALA A 22 18.15 4.99 6.41
N ALA A 23 18.03 6.30 6.17
CA ALA A 23 19.01 7.32 6.57
C ALA A 23 18.88 7.76 8.05
N GLY A 24 18.03 7.14 8.85
CA GLY A 24 17.92 7.39 10.29
C GLY A 24 17.01 8.57 10.68
N ASN A 25 16.17 9.08 9.79
CA ASN A 25 15.31 10.25 10.06
C ASN A 25 14.04 9.92 10.86
N GLY A 26 13.95 8.74 11.47
CA GLY A 26 12.83 8.32 12.32
C GLY A 26 12.08 7.11 11.76
N LEU A 27 10.77 7.05 12.05
CA LEU A 27 9.89 5.93 11.67
C LEU A 27 9.05 6.27 10.44
N GLY A 28 8.75 5.26 9.62
CA GLY A 28 7.85 5.36 8.50
C GLY A 28 6.68 4.38 8.60
N LEU A 29 5.50 4.82 8.18
CA LEU A 29 4.35 3.94 7.97
C LEU A 29 4.17 3.64 6.49
N VAL A 30 4.18 2.36 6.13
CA VAL A 30 4.05 1.90 4.74
C VAL A 30 3.31 0.56 4.68
N PRO A 31 2.53 0.29 3.61
CA PRO A 31 2.06 -1.05 3.34
C PRO A 31 3.23 -2.01 3.13
N LEU A 32 3.22 -3.16 3.82
CA LEU A 32 4.27 -4.17 3.74
C LEU A 32 4.67 -4.58 2.30
N PRO A 33 3.75 -4.71 1.32
CA PRO A 33 4.13 -4.99 -0.06
C PRO A 33 5.03 -3.93 -0.70
N LEU A 34 4.87 -2.65 -0.34
CA LEU A 34 5.70 -1.58 -0.87
C LEU A 34 7.08 -1.56 -0.21
N LEU A 35 7.17 -1.93 1.08
CA LEU A 35 8.47 -2.14 1.74
C LEU A 35 9.25 -3.28 1.06
N ARG A 36 8.61 -4.44 0.87
CA ARG A 36 9.25 -5.62 0.26
C ARG A 36 9.73 -5.39 -1.18
N ALA A 37 9.09 -4.48 -1.91
CA ALA A 37 9.47 -4.13 -3.28
C ALA A 37 10.50 -2.97 -3.34
N SER A 38 10.89 -2.40 -2.20
CA SER A 38 11.77 -1.23 -2.13
C SER A 38 13.24 -1.63 -2.25
N ALA A 39 14.03 -0.77 -2.91
CA ALA A 39 15.49 -0.89 -2.92
C ALA A 39 16.13 -0.71 -1.53
N HIS A 40 15.38 -0.19 -0.55
CA HIS A 40 15.85 0.04 0.82
C HIS A 40 15.44 -1.06 1.80
N ALA A 41 14.80 -2.14 1.33
CA ALA A 41 14.24 -3.17 2.21
C ALA A 41 15.27 -3.77 3.19
N ASP A 42 16.49 -4.03 2.72
CA ASP A 42 17.55 -4.65 3.53
C ASP A 42 18.15 -3.70 4.58
N ALA A 43 17.89 -2.39 4.47
CA ALA A 43 18.36 -1.38 5.41
C ALA A 43 17.28 -0.98 6.43
N LEU A 44 16.16 -1.70 6.47
CA LEU A 44 14.97 -1.33 7.23
C LEU A 44 14.44 -2.51 8.05
N ASP A 45 14.10 -2.25 9.30
CA ASP A 45 13.42 -3.21 10.18
C ASP A 45 11.93 -2.88 10.36
N ILE A 46 11.13 -3.94 10.54
CA ILE A 46 9.69 -3.81 10.82
C ILE A 46 9.48 -3.80 12.34
N VAL A 47 8.96 -2.68 12.85
CA VAL A 47 8.50 -2.60 14.24
C VAL A 47 7.18 -3.36 14.39
N SER A 48 7.22 -4.51 15.06
CA SER A 48 6.04 -5.34 15.31
C SER A 48 5.25 -4.81 16.50
N LEU A 49 3.97 -4.50 16.29
CA LEU A 49 3.04 -4.01 17.32
C LEU A 49 1.83 -4.95 17.40
N SER A 50 1.40 -5.29 18.62
CA SER A 50 0.36 -6.31 18.87
C SER A 50 -1.02 -5.93 18.33
N ASP A 51 -1.33 -4.65 18.31
CA ASP A 51 -2.63 -4.06 17.97
C ASP A 51 -2.62 -3.25 16.67
N PHE A 52 -1.46 -3.18 15.99
CA PHE A 52 -1.32 -2.41 14.77
C PHE A 52 -1.64 -3.26 13.52
N LYS A 53 -2.91 -3.24 13.12
CA LYS A 53 -3.42 -3.99 11.97
C LYS A 53 -4.08 -3.04 10.95
N PRO A 54 -3.31 -2.14 10.30
CA PRO A 54 -3.87 -1.24 9.30
C PRO A 54 -4.43 -2.05 8.13
N LEU A 55 -5.75 -2.00 7.94
CA LEU A 55 -6.41 -2.60 6.79
C LEU A 55 -6.46 -1.59 5.66
N ILE A 56 -6.11 -2.06 4.47
CA ILE A 56 -6.19 -1.27 3.23
C ILE A 56 -7.20 -1.94 2.33
N ASP A 57 -8.26 -1.20 2.01
CA ASP A 57 -9.23 -1.60 0.99
C ASP A 57 -8.92 -0.91 -0.33
N ILE A 58 -8.88 -1.72 -1.39
CA ILE A 58 -8.62 -1.26 -2.75
C ILE A 58 -9.93 -1.30 -3.51
N TRP A 59 -10.32 -0.16 -4.04
CA TRP A 59 -11.59 0.03 -4.76
C TRP A 59 -11.33 0.20 -6.24
N LEU A 60 -11.96 -0.63 -7.06
CA LEU A 60 -12.03 -0.42 -8.51
C LEU A 60 -13.28 0.42 -8.81
N VAL A 61 -13.07 1.69 -9.17
CA VAL A 61 -14.16 2.64 -9.44
C VAL A 61 -14.23 2.93 -10.93
N ARG A 62 -15.46 2.96 -11.47
CA ARG A 62 -15.73 3.36 -12.86
C ARG A 62 -17.01 4.22 -12.95
N PRO A 63 -17.11 5.12 -13.94
CA PRO A 63 -18.35 5.83 -14.23
C PRO A 63 -19.53 4.87 -14.47
N ARG A 64 -20.75 5.30 -14.12
CA ARG A 64 -21.96 4.49 -14.32
C ARG A 64 -22.35 4.34 -15.80
N VAL A 65 -22.03 5.32 -16.64
CA VAL A 65 -22.37 5.34 -18.06
C VAL A 65 -21.08 5.40 -18.87
N LEU A 66 -20.82 4.36 -19.66
CA LEU A 66 -19.58 4.21 -20.44
C LEU A 66 -19.81 4.17 -21.95
N GLY A 67 -21.07 4.09 -22.40
CA GLY A 67 -21.44 4.07 -23.81
C GLY A 67 -20.68 2.99 -24.58
N LYS A 68 -19.97 3.38 -25.65
CA LYS A 68 -19.17 2.47 -26.49
C LYS A 68 -18.02 1.78 -25.73
N LEU A 69 -17.62 2.30 -24.56
CA LEU A 69 -16.54 1.74 -23.74
C LEU A 69 -17.03 0.74 -22.68
N GLN A 70 -18.33 0.43 -22.62
CA GLN A 70 -18.88 -0.48 -21.60
C GLN A 70 -18.14 -1.81 -21.56
N GLN A 71 -18.10 -2.52 -22.70
CA GLN A 71 -17.49 -3.84 -22.79
C GLN A 71 -15.97 -3.86 -22.47
N PRO A 72 -15.12 -2.98 -23.04
CA PRO A 72 -13.70 -3.00 -22.71
C PRO A 72 -13.43 -2.67 -21.24
N VAL A 73 -14.14 -1.71 -20.65
CA VAL A 73 -13.99 -1.35 -19.23
C VAL A 73 -14.44 -2.48 -18.32
N GLU A 74 -15.51 -3.19 -18.66
CA GLU A 74 -15.95 -4.37 -17.91
C GLU A 74 -14.92 -5.50 -17.95
N ARG A 75 -14.41 -5.83 -19.14
CA ARG A 75 -13.42 -6.91 -19.30
C ARG A 75 -12.13 -6.58 -18.56
N PHE A 76 -11.62 -5.37 -18.72
CA PHE A 76 -10.41 -4.93 -18.03
C PHE A 76 -10.61 -4.89 -16.51
N GLY A 77 -11.75 -4.36 -16.06
CA GLY A 77 -12.08 -4.34 -14.64
C GLY A 77 -12.16 -5.73 -14.00
N ALA A 78 -12.79 -6.70 -14.69
CA ALA A 78 -12.84 -8.08 -14.23
C ALA A 78 -11.45 -8.74 -14.17
N ALA A 79 -10.57 -8.41 -15.12
CA ALA A 79 -9.18 -8.90 -15.12
C ALA A 79 -8.40 -8.35 -13.91
N ILE A 80 -8.51 -7.04 -13.63
CA ILE A 80 -7.92 -6.41 -12.45
C ILE A 80 -8.46 -7.06 -11.17
N GLU A 81 -9.78 -7.18 -11.04
CA GLU A 81 -10.41 -7.76 -9.85
C GLU A 81 -9.90 -9.18 -9.57
N ARG A 82 -9.80 -10.02 -10.62
CA ARG A 82 -9.26 -11.37 -10.51
C ARG A 82 -7.81 -11.35 -10.01
N GLN A 83 -6.95 -10.54 -10.61
CA GLN A 83 -5.54 -10.44 -10.23
C GLN A 83 -5.35 -10.03 -8.75
N PHE A 84 -6.13 -9.05 -8.27
CA PHE A 84 -6.06 -8.61 -6.88
C PHE A 84 -6.58 -9.66 -5.90
N LYS A 85 -7.64 -10.40 -6.24
CA LYS A 85 -8.15 -11.52 -5.41
C LYS A 85 -7.15 -12.66 -5.32
N ASP A 86 -6.47 -13.00 -6.41
CA ASP A 86 -5.46 -14.06 -6.44
C ASP A 86 -4.25 -13.69 -5.56
N THR A 87 -3.77 -12.46 -5.68
CA THR A 87 -2.69 -11.92 -4.83
C THR A 87 -3.07 -11.93 -3.35
N ARG A 88 -4.34 -11.63 -3.01
CA ARG A 88 -4.82 -11.67 -1.61
C ARG A 88 -4.79 -13.10 -1.05
N ARG A 89 -5.21 -14.09 -1.84
CA ARG A 89 -5.20 -15.51 -1.45
C ARG A 89 -3.78 -16.03 -1.22
N GLN A 90 -2.84 -15.68 -2.09
CA GLN A 90 -1.43 -16.07 -1.96
C GLN A 90 -0.75 -15.50 -0.71
N ARG A 91 -1.23 -14.37 -0.17
CA ARG A 91 -0.68 -13.77 1.06
C ARG A 91 -1.31 -14.31 2.35
N ALA A 92 -2.44 -15.02 2.23
CA ALA A 92 -3.17 -15.62 3.35
C ALA A 92 -2.87 -17.11 3.55
N ALA A 93 -2.20 -17.73 2.56
CA ALA A 93 -1.62 -19.07 2.63
C ALA A 93 -0.17 -19.00 3.10
#